data_AF-A0A6P9B4W5-F1
#
_entry.id   AF-A0A6P9B4W5-F1
#
_cell.length_a   1.000
_cell.length_b   1.000
_cell.length_c   1.000
_cell.angle_alpha   90.00
_cell.angle_beta   90.00
_cell.angle_gamma   90.00
#
_symmetry.space_group_name_H-M   'P 1'
#
loop_
_entity.id
_entity.type
_entity.pdbx_description
1 polymer ?
#
loop_
_entity_poly.entity_id
_entity_poly.type
_entity_poly.pdbx_seq_one_letter_code
_entity_poly.pdbx_strand_id
1 'polypeptide(L)'
;GVPETSIFTDTLVFRVAPWIMTPNTLQPVSVYICSVDYNKDFVEHIRKLATKAGCKCIICPKEKNRGDKWIQDEMEFGYIQAPHKTFPVVFDSPRDRGLKDFPFKEVLGPDFGYVKRELSSKELGSSLDGFGNLEVSPPVNVKFKEYPLGRILIGAALPRYSPMSKLVKDFLYGQVVQSPIELYSDWLYVGHVDEFLSFVPAPDQKVWIHTLLSNLKEL
;
A
#
# COMPACT_ATOMS: atom_id res chain seq x y z
N GLY A 1 -8.46 55.99 -15.10
CA GLY A 1 -7.84 55.16 -16.15
C GLY A 1 -8.87 54.14 -16.61
N VAL A 2 -8.90 53.80 -17.90
CA VAL A 2 -9.79 52.76 -18.44
C VAL A 2 -9.24 51.39 -18.01
N PRO A 3 -10.06 50.49 -17.46
CA PRO A 3 -9.60 49.14 -17.12
C PRO A 3 -9.28 48.34 -18.38
N GLU A 4 -8.23 47.52 -18.32
CA GLU A 4 -7.86 46.61 -19.40
C GLU A 4 -8.97 45.58 -19.65
N THR A 5 -9.36 45.44 -20.91
CA THR A 5 -10.33 44.44 -21.36
C THR A 5 -9.58 43.31 -22.06
N SER A 6 -9.72 42.06 -21.59
CA SER A 6 -9.16 40.90 -22.29
C SER A 6 -9.80 40.76 -23.68
N ILE A 7 -8.95 40.65 -24.71
CA ILE A 7 -9.36 40.55 -26.11
C ILE A 7 -9.43 39.07 -26.54
N PHE A 8 -8.75 38.17 -25.84
CA PHE A 8 -8.74 36.73 -26.11
C PHE A 8 -8.22 35.92 -24.92
N THR A 9 -8.77 34.73 -24.72
CA THR A 9 -8.30 33.74 -23.73
C THR A 9 -8.32 32.35 -24.36
N ASP A 10 -7.26 31.56 -24.11
CA ASP A 10 -7.21 30.12 -24.39
C ASP A 10 -6.86 29.36 -23.11
N THR A 11 -7.23 28.08 -23.00
CA THR A 11 -7.11 27.29 -21.77
C THR A 11 -6.72 25.84 -22.03
N LEU A 12 -5.72 25.37 -21.30
CA LEU A 12 -5.33 23.96 -21.22
C LEU A 12 -5.74 23.36 -19.89
N VAL A 13 -6.23 22.12 -19.92
CA VAL A 13 -6.63 21.38 -18.73
C VAL A 13 -5.72 20.15 -18.56
N PHE A 14 -5.05 20.07 -17.42
CA PHE A 14 -4.22 18.94 -17.05
C PHE A 14 -4.90 18.10 -15.98
N ARG A 15 -4.64 16.79 -16.00
CA ARG A 15 -5.00 15.88 -14.92
C ARG A 15 -3.72 15.38 -14.25
N VAL A 16 -3.65 15.54 -12.94
CA VAL A 16 -2.57 14.96 -12.13
C VAL A 16 -2.70 13.44 -12.15
N ALA A 17 -1.61 12.73 -12.41
CA ALA A 17 -1.60 11.28 -12.40
C ALA A 17 -1.94 10.75 -11.00
N PRO A 18 -2.84 9.77 -10.87
CA PRO A 18 -3.14 9.15 -9.58
C PRO A 18 -2.00 8.25 -9.12
N TRP A 19 -1.92 8.02 -7.81
CA TRP A 19 -1.12 6.95 -7.23
C TRP A 19 -1.85 5.61 -7.37
N ILE A 20 -1.12 4.59 -7.82
CA ILE A 20 -1.68 3.27 -8.18
C ILE A 20 -0.89 2.17 -7.46
N MET A 21 -1.59 1.31 -6.72
CA MET A 21 -1.04 0.13 -6.04
C MET A 21 -0.83 -1.05 -7.00
N THR A 22 0.09 -1.94 -6.64
CA THR A 22 0.38 -3.17 -7.38
C THR A 22 -0.10 -4.41 -6.62
N PRO A 23 -0.95 -5.28 -7.20
CA PRO A 23 -1.39 -6.50 -6.54
C PRO A 23 -0.27 -7.55 -6.47
N ASN A 24 -0.38 -8.46 -5.51
CA ASN A 24 0.52 -9.62 -5.33
C ASN A 24 0.59 -10.59 -6.53
N THR A 25 -0.27 -10.38 -7.54
CA THR A 25 -0.25 -11.16 -8.79
C THR A 25 0.76 -10.66 -9.83
N LEU A 26 1.35 -9.49 -9.61
CA LEU A 26 2.43 -8.97 -10.47
C LEU A 26 3.78 -9.62 -10.11
N GLN A 27 4.69 -9.61 -11.08
CA GLN A 27 6.05 -10.08 -10.85
C GLN A 27 6.78 -9.17 -9.85
N PRO A 28 7.35 -9.72 -8.77
CA PRO A 28 8.06 -8.91 -7.79
C PRO A 28 9.37 -8.34 -8.37
N VAL A 29 9.73 -7.13 -7.96
CA VAL A 29 10.98 -6.46 -8.39
C VAL A 29 11.99 -6.39 -7.25
N SER A 30 11.52 -6.00 -6.06
CA SER A 30 12.32 -5.87 -4.85
C SER A 30 11.52 -6.36 -3.65
N VAL A 31 12.19 -7.00 -2.69
CA VAL A 31 11.66 -7.39 -1.40
C VAL A 31 12.37 -6.58 -0.32
N TYR A 32 11.60 -6.00 0.60
CA TYR A 32 12.12 -5.25 1.74
C TYR A 32 11.96 -6.08 3.02
N ILE A 33 12.97 -6.10 3.87
CA ILE A 33 12.94 -6.81 5.16
C ILE A 33 13.78 -6.11 6.22
N CYS A 34 13.32 -6.10 7.47
CA CYS A 34 14.11 -5.61 8.60
C CYS A 34 14.99 -6.70 9.21
N SER A 35 16.26 -6.36 9.49
CA SER A 35 17.14 -7.18 10.32
C SER A 35 17.08 -6.71 11.76
N VAL A 36 16.72 -7.61 12.68
CA VAL A 36 16.67 -7.39 14.14
C VAL A 36 17.46 -8.48 14.86
N ASP A 37 17.69 -8.33 16.17
CA ASP A 37 18.67 -9.13 16.93
C ASP A 37 18.46 -10.66 16.85
N TYR A 38 17.23 -11.11 16.65
CA TYR A 38 16.84 -12.52 16.77
C TYR A 38 16.31 -13.13 15.46
N ASN A 39 16.41 -12.44 14.31
CA ASN A 39 15.80 -12.92 13.06
C ASN A 39 16.78 -13.25 11.92
N LYS A 40 18.07 -13.44 12.23
CA LYS A 40 19.12 -13.67 11.22
C LYS A 40 18.78 -14.79 10.23
N ASP A 41 18.31 -15.94 10.72
CA ASP A 41 17.96 -17.08 9.86
C ASP A 41 16.75 -16.78 8.97
N PHE A 42 15.77 -16.03 9.48
CA PHE A 42 14.61 -15.58 8.70
C PHE A 42 15.04 -14.66 7.56
N VAL A 43 15.91 -13.68 7.83
CA VAL A 43 16.46 -12.78 6.81
C VAL A 43 17.22 -13.55 5.73
N GLU A 44 17.99 -14.57 6.11
CA GLU A 44 18.71 -15.42 5.14
C GLU A 44 17.76 -16.23 4.26
N HIS A 45 16.68 -16.79 4.83
CA HIS A 45 15.67 -17.49 4.04
C HIS A 45 14.96 -16.58 3.04
N ILE A 46 14.58 -15.36 3.46
CA ILE A 46 13.96 -14.37 2.57
C ILE A 46 14.93 -13.92 1.46
N ARG A 47 16.21 -13.74 1.77
CA ARG A 47 17.25 -13.46 0.77
C ARG A 47 17.35 -14.56 -0.29
N LYS A 48 17.35 -15.83 0.14
CA LYS A 48 17.36 -16.99 -0.78
C LYS A 48 16.09 -17.04 -1.63
N LEU A 49 14.93 -16.76 -1.05
CA LEU A 49 13.66 -16.72 -1.78
C LEU A 49 13.64 -15.60 -2.81
N ALA A 50 14.07 -14.39 -2.46
CA ALA A 50 14.19 -13.26 -3.38
C ALA A 50 15.15 -13.59 -4.54
N THR A 51 16.27 -14.25 -4.25
CA THR A 51 17.22 -14.72 -5.27
C THR A 51 16.56 -15.72 -6.23
N LYS A 52 15.82 -16.70 -5.69
CA LYS A 52 15.08 -17.69 -6.50
C LYS A 52 13.99 -17.02 -7.36
N ALA A 53 13.37 -15.96 -6.87
CA ALA A 53 12.37 -15.17 -7.59
C ALA A 53 12.98 -14.16 -8.59
N GLY A 54 14.30 -13.98 -8.60
CA GLY A 54 14.97 -13.00 -9.48
C GLY A 54 14.82 -11.55 -9.02
N CYS A 55 14.51 -11.31 -7.75
CA CYS A 55 14.22 -9.98 -7.19
C CYS A 55 15.38 -9.47 -6.34
N LYS A 56 15.50 -8.15 -6.22
CA LYS A 56 16.43 -7.52 -5.27
C LYS A 56 15.95 -7.75 -3.84
N CYS A 57 16.87 -8.00 -2.91
CA CYS A 57 16.57 -8.07 -1.48
C CYS A 57 17.20 -6.86 -0.77
N ILE A 58 16.35 -5.99 -0.23
CA ILE A 58 16.75 -4.75 0.46
C ILE A 58 16.54 -4.97 1.95
N ILE A 59 17.62 -4.87 2.73
CA ILE A 59 17.60 -5.15 4.16
C ILE A 59 17.72 -3.84 4.93
N CYS A 60 16.68 -3.51 5.70
CA CYS A 60 16.69 -2.39 6.62
C CYS A 60 17.44 -2.80 7.91
N PRO A 61 18.63 -2.24 8.17
CA PRO A 61 19.46 -2.65 9.29
C PRO A 61 18.94 -2.04 10.61
N LYS A 62 19.44 -2.55 11.74
CA LYS A 62 18.93 -2.23 13.08
C LYS A 62 19.01 -0.74 13.41
N GLU A 63 20.05 -0.05 12.91
CA GLU A 63 20.26 1.38 13.14
C GLU A 63 19.15 2.23 12.52
N LYS A 64 18.53 1.73 11.44
CA LYS A 64 17.46 2.40 10.72
C LYS A 64 16.08 1.98 11.22
N ASN A 65 15.90 0.70 11.54
CA ASN A 65 14.61 0.17 11.98
C ASN A 65 14.32 0.35 13.48
N ARG A 66 15.36 0.58 14.31
CA ARG A 66 15.22 0.84 15.76
C ARG A 66 14.44 -0.25 16.51
N GLY A 67 14.58 -1.51 16.07
CA GLY A 67 13.88 -2.67 16.62
C GLY A 67 12.48 -2.92 16.03
N ASP A 68 12.00 -2.03 15.17
CA ASP A 68 10.73 -2.21 14.46
C ASP A 68 10.90 -3.15 13.27
N LYS A 69 10.22 -4.29 13.32
CA LYS A 69 10.34 -5.35 12.32
C LYS A 69 9.23 -5.33 11.27
N TRP A 70 8.21 -4.49 11.46
CA TRP A 70 6.98 -4.52 10.68
C TRP A 70 7.05 -3.57 9.49
N ILE A 71 7.89 -3.93 8.51
CA ILE A 71 8.12 -3.09 7.32
C ILE A 71 6.88 -2.94 6.43
N GLN A 72 5.98 -3.93 6.46
CA GLN A 72 4.68 -3.90 5.78
C GLN A 72 3.78 -2.79 6.32
N ASP A 73 3.86 -2.49 7.62
CA ASP A 73 2.93 -1.55 8.24
C ASP A 73 3.29 -0.09 7.96
N GLU A 74 4.56 0.20 7.67
CA GLU A 74 5.05 1.58 7.56
C GLU A 74 4.85 2.16 6.15
N MET A 75 4.84 1.33 5.12
CA MET A 75 4.82 1.82 3.75
C MET A 75 4.19 0.85 2.76
N GLU A 76 3.61 1.42 1.72
CA GLU A 76 2.97 0.70 0.62
C GLU A 76 3.56 1.16 -0.70
N PHE A 77 3.79 0.23 -1.63
CA PHE A 77 4.42 0.54 -2.91
C PHE A 77 3.37 0.74 -3.99
N GLY A 78 3.42 1.91 -4.62
CA GLY A 78 2.66 2.18 -5.83
C GLY A 78 3.53 2.84 -6.89
N TYR A 79 2.86 3.38 -7.91
CA TYR A 79 3.50 4.14 -8.98
C TYR A 79 2.59 5.26 -9.47
N ILE A 80 3.19 6.21 -10.18
CA ILE A 80 2.45 7.16 -11.01
C ILE A 80 2.89 7.03 -12.46
N GLN A 81 1.99 7.35 -13.39
CA GLN A 81 2.23 7.20 -14.82
C GLN A 81 1.71 8.39 -15.61
N ALA A 82 2.57 8.90 -16.49
CA ALA A 82 2.25 9.86 -17.54
C ALA A 82 2.77 9.31 -18.89
N PRO A 83 2.29 9.81 -20.03
CA PRO A 83 2.74 9.33 -21.35
C PRO A 83 4.25 9.38 -21.57
N HIS A 84 4.96 10.30 -20.90
CA HIS A 84 6.39 10.53 -21.05
C HIS A 84 7.25 9.96 -19.92
N LYS A 85 6.66 9.48 -18.81
CA LYS A 85 7.40 8.99 -17.64
C LYS A 85 6.50 8.14 -16.72
N THR A 86 7.06 7.05 -16.23
CA THR A 86 6.49 6.22 -15.16
C THR A 86 7.58 6.00 -14.11
N PHE A 87 7.23 6.07 -12.83
CA PHE A 87 8.15 5.74 -11.75
C PHE A 87 7.39 5.33 -10.47
N PRO A 88 7.99 4.47 -9.62
CA PRO A 88 7.40 4.07 -8.36
C PRO A 88 7.30 5.23 -7.37
N VAL A 89 6.31 5.17 -6.49
CA VAL A 89 6.08 6.15 -5.42
C VAL A 89 5.72 5.39 -4.16
N VAL A 90 6.51 5.57 -3.10
CA VAL A 90 6.19 5.00 -1.79
C VAL A 90 5.12 5.84 -1.12
N PHE A 91 4.06 5.20 -0.64
CA PHE A 91 3.09 5.80 0.26
C PHE A 91 3.51 5.47 1.69
N ASP A 92 3.87 6.49 2.47
CA ASP A 92 4.29 6.40 3.87
C ASP A 92 3.06 6.49 4.79
N SER A 93 2.92 5.50 5.66
CA SER A 93 1.84 5.40 6.64
C SER A 93 2.02 6.42 7.75
N PRO A 94 0.92 6.96 8.33
CA PRO A 94 1.00 7.74 9.55
C PRO A 94 1.30 6.91 10.82
N ARG A 95 1.64 5.62 10.69
CA ARG A 95 2.01 4.73 11.80
C ARG A 95 3.15 5.30 12.64
N ASP A 96 4.15 5.92 12.01
CA ASP A 96 5.21 6.72 12.62
C ASP A 96 5.95 6.06 13.81
N ARG A 97 6.26 4.76 13.72
CA ARG A 97 7.03 4.04 14.75
C ARG A 97 8.54 4.02 14.45
N GLY A 98 9.22 2.88 14.63
CA GLY A 98 10.68 2.81 14.50
C GLY A 98 11.15 3.02 13.05
N LEU A 99 10.29 2.70 12.09
CA LEU A 99 10.54 2.83 10.66
C LEU A 99 10.12 4.18 10.05
N LYS A 100 9.61 5.14 10.81
CA LYS A 100 9.08 6.43 10.32
C LYS A 100 9.97 7.22 9.36
N ASP A 101 11.28 7.06 9.51
CA ASP A 101 12.25 7.76 8.69
C ASP A 101 12.62 6.97 7.42
N PHE A 102 12.33 5.66 7.38
CA PHE A 102 12.81 4.74 6.36
C PHE A 102 12.26 5.07 4.97
N PRO A 103 10.94 5.28 4.77
CA PRO A 103 10.42 5.61 3.44
C PRO A 103 11.02 6.91 2.89
N PHE A 104 11.15 7.94 3.72
CA PHE A 104 11.68 9.23 3.30
C PHE A 104 13.21 9.25 3.11
N LYS A 105 13.98 8.56 3.96
CA LYS A 105 15.46 8.63 3.92
C LYS A 105 16.10 7.55 3.05
N GLU A 106 15.43 6.42 2.87
CA GLU A 106 16.03 5.22 2.27
C GLU A 106 15.35 4.75 0.99
N VAL A 107 14.07 5.11 0.78
CA VAL A 107 13.29 4.69 -0.39
C VAL A 107 13.16 5.83 -1.41
N LEU A 108 12.85 7.05 -0.95
CA LEU A 108 12.85 8.25 -1.80
C LEU A 108 14.22 8.45 -2.46
N GLY A 109 14.23 8.68 -3.78
CA GLY A 109 15.47 8.86 -4.53
C GLY A 109 15.24 9.17 -6.00
N PRO A 110 16.31 9.15 -6.83
CA PRO A 110 16.18 9.31 -8.27
C PRO A 110 15.20 8.29 -8.85
N ASP A 111 14.19 8.76 -9.57
CA ASP A 111 13.10 7.93 -10.12
C ASP A 111 12.33 7.09 -9.07
N PHE A 112 12.24 7.57 -7.82
CA PHE A 112 11.40 6.98 -6.78
C PHE A 112 10.74 8.09 -5.96
N GLY A 113 9.43 8.27 -6.11
CA GLY A 113 8.68 9.32 -5.41
C GLY A 113 8.27 8.94 -4.00
N TYR A 114 7.75 9.91 -3.26
CA TYR A 114 7.27 9.77 -1.89
C TYR A 114 5.97 10.54 -1.70
N VAL A 115 5.01 9.96 -0.99
CA VAL A 115 3.80 10.63 -0.53
C VAL A 115 3.51 10.20 0.90
N LYS A 116 3.09 11.15 1.75
CA LYS A 116 2.62 10.89 3.11
C LYS A 116 1.31 11.63 3.36
N ARG A 117 0.48 11.09 4.24
CA ARG A 117 -0.68 11.77 4.80
C ARG A 117 -0.50 11.86 6.31
N GLU A 118 -0.02 13.01 6.75
CA GLU A 118 0.32 13.25 8.16
C GLU A 118 -0.95 13.52 8.97
N LEU A 119 -1.12 12.76 10.05
CA LEU A 119 -2.15 13.03 11.03
C LEU A 119 -1.83 14.32 11.78
N SER A 120 -2.86 15.07 12.14
CA SER A 120 -2.66 16.22 13.01
C SER A 120 -2.17 15.74 14.38
N SER A 121 -1.47 16.60 15.13
CA SER A 121 -0.99 16.29 16.48
C SER A 121 -2.09 15.96 17.50
N LYS A 122 -3.37 16.16 17.13
CA LYS A 122 -4.55 15.87 17.94
C LYS A 122 -5.19 14.51 17.59
N GLU A 123 -4.82 13.92 16.47
CA GLU A 123 -5.29 12.62 16.01
C GLU A 123 -4.32 11.53 16.46
N LEU A 124 -4.86 10.42 16.97
CA LEU A 124 -4.08 9.24 17.29
C LEU A 124 -4.22 8.25 16.13
N GLY A 125 -3.09 7.75 15.63
CA GLY A 125 -3.08 6.67 14.65
C GLY A 125 -3.72 5.39 15.23
N SER A 126 -4.48 4.69 14.40
CA SER A 126 -5.04 3.38 14.73
C SER A 126 -4.09 2.25 14.32
N SER A 127 -4.29 1.05 14.88
CA SER A 127 -3.69 -0.17 14.31
C SER A 127 -4.05 -0.30 12.83
N LEU A 128 -5.26 0.13 12.45
CA LEU A 128 -5.78 0.08 11.08
C LEU A 128 -5.12 1.06 10.11
N ASP A 129 -4.26 1.97 10.59
CA ASP A 129 -3.42 2.82 9.75
C ASP A 129 -2.12 2.11 9.31
N GLY A 130 -1.77 0.96 9.91
CA GLY A 130 -0.68 0.13 9.41
C GLY A 130 -1.02 -0.46 8.04
N PHE A 131 -0.10 -0.38 7.09
CA PHE A 131 -0.36 -0.76 5.70
C PHE A 131 -0.39 -2.28 5.40
N GLY A 132 -0.21 -3.17 6.39
CA GLY A 132 -0.77 -4.53 6.32
C GLY A 132 -2.30 -4.53 6.17
N ASN A 133 -2.96 -3.43 6.56
CA ASN A 133 -4.39 -3.20 6.38
C ASN A 133 -4.77 -2.55 5.03
N LEU A 134 -3.82 -2.40 4.10
CA LEU A 134 -4.01 -1.78 2.79
C LEU A 134 -3.52 -2.73 1.69
N GLU A 135 -4.45 -3.38 1.01
CA GLU A 135 -4.15 -4.35 -0.06
C GLU A 135 -4.83 -3.94 -1.37
N VAL A 136 -4.53 -4.64 -2.47
CA VAL A 136 -5.24 -4.43 -3.74
C VAL A 136 -5.51 -5.76 -4.44
N SER A 137 -6.74 -5.91 -4.95
CA SER A 137 -7.10 -7.05 -5.78
C SER A 137 -6.34 -7.02 -7.12
N PRO A 138 -6.19 -8.17 -7.77
CA PRO A 138 -5.86 -8.20 -9.19
C PRO A 138 -6.95 -7.53 -10.05
N PRO A 139 -6.72 -7.35 -11.36
CA PRO A 139 -7.75 -6.89 -12.28
C PRO A 139 -9.00 -7.78 -12.22
N VAL A 140 -10.18 -7.17 -12.14
CA VAL A 140 -11.45 -7.89 -11.98
C VAL A 140 -12.59 -7.25 -12.77
N ASN A 141 -13.53 -8.08 -13.20
CA ASN A 141 -14.79 -7.66 -13.79
C ASN A 141 -15.93 -7.92 -12.80
N VAL A 142 -16.67 -6.87 -12.44
CA VAL A 142 -17.82 -6.97 -11.54
C VAL A 142 -19.07 -6.58 -12.29
N LYS A 143 -19.89 -7.57 -12.67
CA LYS A 143 -21.07 -7.42 -13.54
C LYS A 143 -20.68 -6.74 -14.86
N PHE A 144 -21.07 -5.48 -15.04
CA PHE A 144 -20.85 -4.68 -16.26
C PHE A 144 -19.73 -3.63 -16.10
N LYS A 145 -18.94 -3.69 -15.02
CA LYS A 145 -17.86 -2.74 -14.77
C LYS A 145 -16.52 -3.46 -14.63
N GLU A 146 -15.57 -3.04 -15.46
CA GLU A 146 -14.19 -3.49 -15.43
C GLU A 146 -13.36 -2.64 -14.45
N TYR A 147 -12.49 -3.30 -13.71
CA TYR A 147 -11.47 -2.70 -12.85
C TYR A 147 -10.11 -3.23 -13.32
N PRO A 148 -9.50 -2.63 -14.36
CA PRO A 148 -8.31 -3.18 -15.01
C PRO A 148 -7.05 -3.03 -14.15
N LEU A 149 -7.10 -2.18 -13.12
CA LEU A 149 -6.05 -1.99 -12.13
C LEU A 149 -6.41 -2.66 -10.79
N GLY A 150 -7.49 -3.44 -10.76
CA GLY A 150 -8.03 -4.01 -9.53
C GLY A 150 -8.71 -2.97 -8.63
N ARG A 151 -8.94 -3.36 -7.38
CA ARG A 151 -9.61 -2.54 -6.37
C ARG A 151 -8.83 -2.59 -5.06
N ILE A 152 -8.58 -1.43 -4.47
CA ILE A 152 -8.00 -1.30 -3.14
C ILE A 152 -8.93 -1.96 -2.12
N LEU A 153 -8.35 -2.68 -1.16
CA LEU A 153 -9.02 -3.36 -0.06
C LEU A 153 -8.48 -2.78 1.25
N ILE A 154 -9.37 -2.28 2.09
CA ILE A 154 -9.03 -1.64 3.36
C ILE A 154 -9.81 -2.34 4.46
N GLY A 155 -9.15 -2.75 5.54
CA GLY A 155 -9.87 -3.27 6.70
C GLY A 155 -10.52 -2.15 7.50
N ALA A 156 -11.74 -2.38 7.94
CA ALA A 156 -12.61 -1.44 8.62
C ALA A 156 -13.10 -2.01 9.95
N ALA A 157 -13.29 -1.08 10.88
CA ALA A 157 -13.81 -1.30 12.21
C ALA A 157 -15.34 -1.14 12.26
N LEU A 158 -15.99 -1.83 13.19
CA LEU A 158 -17.33 -1.41 13.63
C LEU A 158 -17.23 -0.05 14.33
N PRO A 159 -18.34 0.73 14.45
CA PRO A 159 -18.31 2.08 15.03
C PRO A 159 -17.74 2.21 16.45
N ARG A 160 -17.46 1.09 17.14
CA ARG A 160 -16.91 1.04 18.49
C ARG A 160 -15.38 1.08 18.56
N TYR A 161 -14.67 0.90 17.45
CA TYR A 161 -13.21 0.88 17.41
C TYR A 161 -12.66 1.92 16.43
N SER A 162 -11.39 2.29 16.59
CA SER A 162 -10.74 3.33 15.79
C SER A 162 -10.51 2.86 14.35
N PRO A 163 -11.20 3.44 13.35
CA PRO A 163 -11.03 3.07 11.95
C PRO A 163 -9.65 3.52 11.42
N MET A 164 -9.29 3.08 10.20
CA MET A 164 -8.24 3.75 9.42
C MET A 164 -8.58 5.25 9.30
N SER A 165 -7.56 6.09 9.42
CA SER A 165 -7.70 7.54 9.41
C SER A 165 -8.41 8.04 8.15
N LYS A 166 -9.30 9.00 8.35
CA LYS A 166 -10.07 9.60 7.25
C LYS A 166 -9.15 10.21 6.19
N LEU A 167 -8.02 10.77 6.59
CA LEU A 167 -7.05 11.39 5.69
C LEU A 167 -6.43 10.39 4.70
N VAL A 168 -6.05 9.20 5.19
CA VAL A 168 -5.56 8.10 4.34
C VAL A 168 -6.69 7.60 3.43
N LYS A 169 -7.89 7.37 3.98
CA LYS A 169 -9.04 6.93 3.18
C LYS A 169 -9.40 7.92 2.07
N ASP A 170 -9.53 9.20 2.39
CA ASP A 170 -9.84 10.26 1.43
C ASP A 170 -8.79 10.33 0.32
N PHE A 171 -7.51 10.15 0.66
CA PHE A 171 -6.45 10.06 -0.35
C PHE A 171 -6.68 8.88 -1.30
N LEU A 172 -6.91 7.68 -0.78
CA LEU A 172 -7.13 6.47 -1.60
C LEU A 172 -8.39 6.59 -2.47
N TYR A 173 -9.50 7.08 -1.92
CA TYR A 173 -10.73 7.35 -2.68
C TYR A 173 -10.51 8.42 -3.75
N GLY A 174 -9.69 9.43 -3.47
CA GLY A 174 -9.32 10.50 -4.40
C GLY A 174 -8.52 10.05 -5.62
N GLN A 175 -7.93 8.84 -5.61
CA GLN A 175 -7.21 8.29 -6.76
C GLN A 175 -8.15 7.79 -7.86
N VAL A 176 -9.39 7.43 -7.50
CA VAL A 176 -10.51 7.00 -8.38
C VAL A 176 -10.27 5.69 -9.15
N VAL A 177 -9.05 5.41 -9.60
CA VAL A 177 -8.72 4.33 -10.55
C VAL A 177 -8.72 2.92 -9.96
N GLN A 178 -8.58 2.78 -8.64
CA GLN A 178 -8.66 1.51 -7.91
C GLN A 178 -9.72 1.53 -6.80
N SER A 179 -10.85 2.21 -7.07
CA SER A 179 -12.05 2.37 -6.20
C SER A 179 -12.11 1.43 -4.97
N PRO A 180 -11.72 1.93 -3.78
CA PRO A 180 -11.58 1.11 -2.58
C PRO A 180 -12.84 0.35 -2.14
N ILE A 181 -12.63 -0.78 -1.48
CA ILE A 181 -13.63 -1.60 -0.77
C ILE A 181 -13.21 -1.71 0.69
N GLU A 182 -14.12 -1.40 1.61
CA GLU A 182 -13.91 -1.63 3.04
C GLU A 182 -14.34 -3.07 3.40
N LEU A 183 -13.46 -3.82 4.07
CA LEU A 183 -13.64 -5.19 4.54
C LEU A 183 -13.70 -5.23 6.07
N TYR A 184 -14.43 -6.18 6.65
CA TYR A 184 -14.50 -6.30 8.11
C TYR A 184 -13.27 -7.04 8.66
N SER A 185 -12.37 -6.32 9.33
CA SER A 185 -11.12 -6.87 9.91
C SER A 185 -11.03 -6.71 11.43
N ASP A 186 -11.94 -5.94 12.03
CA ASP A 186 -12.00 -5.61 13.47
C ASP A 186 -12.12 -6.81 14.43
N TRP A 187 -12.46 -7.98 13.90
CA TRP A 187 -12.53 -9.21 14.68
C TRP A 187 -11.14 -9.78 15.02
N LEU A 188 -10.09 -9.27 14.37
CA LEU A 188 -8.68 -9.59 14.64
C LEU A 188 -8.09 -8.65 15.69
N TYR A 189 -7.11 -9.13 16.44
CA TYR A 189 -6.42 -8.33 17.45
C TYR A 189 -5.60 -7.18 16.84
N VAL A 190 -4.91 -7.45 15.73
CA VAL A 190 -4.17 -6.43 14.98
C VAL A 190 -5.12 -5.69 14.03
N GLY A 191 -5.99 -6.42 13.33
CA GLY A 191 -7.10 -5.84 12.59
C GLY A 191 -6.80 -5.65 11.09
N HIS A 192 -5.81 -6.33 10.54
CA HIS A 192 -5.34 -6.11 9.17
C HIS A 192 -5.97 -7.10 8.19
N VAL A 193 -6.06 -6.72 6.91
CA VAL A 193 -6.63 -7.58 5.87
C VAL A 193 -5.68 -8.68 5.42
N ASP A 194 -4.36 -8.45 5.49
CA ASP A 194 -3.32 -9.42 5.17
C ASP A 194 -3.34 -10.67 6.09
N GLU A 195 -3.86 -10.52 7.32
CA GLU A 195 -4.00 -11.61 8.29
C GLU A 195 -4.97 -12.70 7.81
N PHE A 196 -5.95 -12.36 6.97
CA PHE A 196 -6.98 -13.31 6.53
C PHE A 196 -7.18 -13.39 5.03
N LEU A 197 -6.48 -12.58 4.21
CA LEU A 197 -6.63 -12.54 2.76
C LEU A 197 -5.25 -12.41 2.09
N SER A 198 -5.05 -13.16 1.00
CA SER A 198 -3.94 -12.92 0.07
C SER A 198 -4.30 -13.41 -1.33
N PHE A 199 -3.67 -12.84 -2.36
CA PHE A 199 -3.85 -13.22 -3.75
C PHE A 199 -2.56 -13.85 -4.30
N VAL A 200 -2.70 -14.97 -5.00
CA VAL A 200 -1.58 -15.62 -5.69
C VAL A 200 -1.87 -15.77 -7.19
N PRO A 201 -0.87 -15.61 -8.07
CA PRO A 201 -1.03 -15.92 -9.48
C PRO A 201 -1.46 -17.38 -9.70
N ALA A 202 -2.34 -17.62 -10.68
CA ALA A 202 -2.65 -18.98 -11.11
C ALA A 202 -2.53 -19.15 -12.64
N PRO A 203 -2.16 -20.35 -13.12
CA PRO A 203 -1.97 -20.62 -14.54
C PRO A 203 -3.22 -20.46 -15.41
N ASP A 204 -4.43 -20.62 -14.85
CA ASP A 204 -5.70 -20.67 -15.59
C ASP A 204 -6.50 -19.35 -15.56
N GLN A 205 -5.84 -18.22 -15.30
CA GLN A 205 -6.44 -16.88 -15.18
C GLN A 205 -7.45 -16.73 -14.03
N LYS A 206 -7.61 -17.75 -13.19
CA LYS A 206 -8.36 -17.63 -11.93
C LYS A 206 -7.41 -17.13 -10.86
N VAL A 207 -7.70 -15.99 -10.26
CA VAL A 207 -6.99 -15.56 -9.06
C VAL A 207 -7.43 -16.47 -7.92
N TRP A 208 -6.49 -17.16 -7.26
CA TRP A 208 -6.80 -17.83 -6.00
C TRP A 208 -6.70 -16.82 -4.86
N ILE A 209 -7.76 -16.74 -4.06
CA ILE A 209 -7.68 -16.19 -2.71
C ILE A 209 -7.08 -17.30 -1.85
N HIS A 210 -5.84 -17.16 -1.40
CA HIS A 210 -5.16 -18.26 -0.69
C HIS A 210 -5.66 -18.42 0.76
N THR A 211 -6.38 -17.45 1.32
CA THR A 211 -6.87 -17.58 2.69
C THR A 211 -8.26 -16.93 2.84
N LEU A 212 -9.22 -17.74 3.26
CA LEU A 212 -10.15 -17.42 4.33
C LEU A 212 -9.72 -18.40 5.43
N LEU A 213 -9.26 -17.93 6.58
CA LEU A 213 -8.91 -18.80 7.71
C LEU A 213 -10.16 -19.62 8.09
N SER A 214 -10.26 -20.85 7.58
CA SER A 214 -11.37 -21.73 7.92
C SER A 214 -11.05 -22.40 9.24
N ASN A 215 -11.80 -22.04 10.29
CA ASN A 215 -11.88 -22.86 11.49
C ASN A 215 -12.56 -24.18 11.10
N LEU A 216 -11.77 -25.17 10.69
CA LEU A 216 -12.22 -26.56 10.61
C LEU A 216 -12.29 -27.12 12.04
N LYS A 217 -13.27 -26.65 12.80
CA LYS A 217 -13.78 -27.33 13.98
C LYS A 217 -15.31 -27.37 13.87
N GLU A 218 -15.81 -28.59 13.72
CA GLU A 218 -17.20 -29.07 13.85
C GLU A 218 -18.11 -28.98 12.61
N LEU A 219 -18.15 -30.10 11.87
CA LEU A 219 -19.39 -30.82 11.51
C LEU A 219 -19.25 -32.27 11.99
#